data_AF-A0A7X7UI24-F1
#
_entry.id   AF-A0A7X7UI24-F1
#
_cell.length_a   1.000
_cell.length_b   1.000
_cell.length_c   1.000
_cell.angle_alpha   90.00
_cell.angle_beta   90.00
_cell.angle_gamma   90.00
#
_symmetry.space_group_name_H-M   'P 1'
#
loop_
_entity.id
_entity.type
_entity.pdbx_description
1 polymer ?
#
loop_
_entity_poly.entity_id
_entity_poly.type
_entity_poly.pdbx_seq_one_letter_code
_entity_poly.pdbx_strand_id
1 'polypeptide(L)'
;MRRTVLILFCLALASGIAWRSVAAARADDDPALLAKAQAYDTGVRDRHVPGYGGIVQALYETEDLQTILMYRGQGDSTMWTSTYGASQAFRYAVTGDADAKANAIAAVQTLNDHLRVTQTTGYVGRYVGPVSDPAFWLDYAGSEILLYGSGLWLGTFYLSNSSSDQYDGFFHGLSVIYDLVDDAPTRALIKSMIKEVIDKLRASYWFILNEDGLPTTAAPQIDGTERIAFALIAAHILDTEEYWNLYAQVYEEEKPGLPLSAISFFNKYTEYFANNLRHQNFYTLFTMDPDDERVAYFFRVFMDKVRPWVENTHNVYFDWVYLTACQRLDRCRGSQAIMEDGVAMLGQFTEPPNREIHIDPPAAAVDPISQWLVDFQSTLPDWLGDLLDFQLQAKEAYPVEYRCRQEYLWQRSPFQMQCAGFLPQHVMPGVDYLMAYWMGRYYDYLEPHDIDGPPDDDTTDDDNDDNDDNDDTAGTDDDTRTDDDTTLPPDDDTSGNAEDNDDDYGDTCCGI
;
A
#
# COMPACT_ATOMS: atom_id res chain seq x y z
N MET A 1 45.48 -42.01 32.40
CA MET A 1 44.79 -42.12 31.10
C MET A 1 43.82 -40.96 30.96
N ARG A 2 43.63 -40.43 29.74
CA ARG A 2 42.67 -39.34 29.46
C ARG A 2 41.23 -39.88 29.48
N ARG A 3 40.27 -39.09 29.94
CA ARG A 3 38.85 -39.27 29.60
C ARG A 3 38.48 -38.19 28.60
N THR A 4 38.02 -38.61 27.42
CA THR A 4 37.62 -37.71 26.34
C THR A 4 36.22 -37.19 26.61
N VAL A 5 36.04 -35.87 26.59
CA VAL A 5 34.71 -35.27 26.40
C VAL A 5 34.49 -35.23 24.90
N LEU A 6 33.49 -35.94 24.40
CA LEU A 6 33.08 -35.88 23.01
C LEU A 6 31.97 -34.84 22.91
N ILE A 7 32.19 -33.78 22.14
CA ILE A 7 31.13 -32.84 21.77
C ILE A 7 30.29 -33.53 20.68
N LEU A 8 29.03 -33.79 20.96
CA LEU A 8 28.08 -34.17 19.90
C LEU A 8 27.71 -32.91 19.12
N PHE A 9 27.93 -32.93 17.81
CA PHE A 9 27.19 -32.05 16.90
C PHE A 9 25.73 -32.51 16.91
N CYS A 10 24.82 -31.69 17.44
CA CYS A 10 23.44 -31.75 16.98
C CYS A 10 23.41 -31.22 15.55
N LEU A 11 23.05 -32.07 14.58
CA LEU A 11 22.49 -31.55 13.35
C LEU A 11 21.15 -30.92 13.73
N ALA A 12 21.07 -29.59 13.71
CA ALA A 12 19.80 -28.94 13.53
C ALA A 12 19.24 -29.45 12.20
N LEU A 13 18.05 -30.05 12.24
CA LEU A 13 17.30 -30.31 11.02
C LEU A 13 17.08 -28.96 10.34
N ALA A 14 17.31 -28.90 9.02
CA ALA A 14 16.76 -27.81 8.24
C ALA A 14 15.24 -27.95 8.30
N SER A 15 14.61 -27.25 9.25
CA SER A 15 13.18 -27.01 9.29
C SER A 15 12.86 -26.21 8.04
N GLY A 16 12.56 -26.92 6.96
CA GLY A 16 12.31 -26.31 5.66
C GLY A 16 11.20 -25.30 5.82
N ILE A 17 11.44 -24.09 5.32
CA ILE A 17 10.37 -23.16 4.97
C ILE A 17 9.41 -23.99 4.13
N ALA A 18 8.24 -24.29 4.69
CA ALA A 18 7.20 -24.93 3.92
C ALA A 18 6.85 -23.94 2.83
N TRP A 19 7.26 -24.23 1.59
CA TRP A 19 6.73 -23.53 0.44
C TRP A 19 5.22 -23.71 0.52
N ARG A 20 4.51 -22.65 0.94
CA ARG A 20 3.06 -22.56 0.73
C ARG A 20 2.90 -22.82 -0.76
N SER A 21 2.33 -23.96 -1.10
CA SER A 21 2.23 -24.40 -2.49
C SER A 21 1.47 -23.32 -3.23
N VAL A 22 2.15 -22.61 -4.14
CA VAL A 22 1.58 -21.54 -4.95
C VAL A 22 0.23 -22.04 -5.45
N ALA A 23 -0.85 -21.37 -5.05
CA ALA A 23 -2.20 -21.76 -5.45
C ALA A 23 -2.20 -21.81 -6.98
N ALA A 24 -2.41 -23.00 -7.55
CA ALA A 24 -2.22 -23.21 -8.97
C ALA A 24 -3.21 -22.30 -9.72
N ALA A 25 -2.67 -21.32 -10.44
CA ALA A 25 -3.37 -20.10 -10.82
C ALA A 25 -4.83 -20.33 -11.24
N ARG A 26 -5.75 -19.90 -10.37
CA ARG A 26 -7.15 -19.69 -10.75
C ARG A 26 -7.20 -18.66 -11.88
N ALA A 27 -8.08 -18.92 -12.84
CA ALA A 27 -8.32 -17.98 -13.92
C ALA A 27 -8.86 -16.67 -13.34
N ASP A 28 -8.73 -15.57 -14.07
CA ASP A 28 -9.50 -14.38 -13.72
C ASP A 28 -10.88 -14.52 -14.35
N ASP A 29 -11.92 -14.66 -13.52
CA ASP A 29 -13.30 -14.69 -13.99
C ASP A 29 -13.86 -13.26 -14.19
N ASP A 30 -13.12 -12.19 -13.81
CA ASP A 30 -13.39 -10.81 -14.26
C ASP A 30 -12.38 -10.35 -15.35
N PRO A 31 -12.73 -10.49 -16.64
CA PRO A 31 -11.87 -10.03 -17.73
C PRO A 31 -11.79 -8.50 -17.87
N ALA A 32 -12.67 -7.73 -17.22
CA ALA A 32 -12.64 -6.26 -17.27
C ALA A 32 -11.60 -5.71 -16.28
N LEU A 33 -11.53 -6.24 -15.05
CA LEU A 33 -10.47 -5.89 -14.10
C LEU A 33 -9.08 -6.29 -14.62
N LEU A 34 -8.94 -7.48 -15.22
CA LEU A 34 -7.71 -7.90 -15.86
C LEU A 34 -7.30 -6.97 -17.03
N ALA A 35 -8.25 -6.54 -17.86
CA ALA A 35 -7.97 -5.59 -18.94
C ALA A 35 -7.52 -4.21 -18.40
N LYS A 36 -8.18 -3.72 -17.35
CA LYS A 36 -7.81 -2.48 -16.64
C LYS A 36 -6.40 -2.55 -16.06
N ALA A 37 -6.04 -3.67 -15.40
CA ALA A 37 -4.70 -3.91 -14.89
C ALA A 37 -3.63 -3.91 -15.99
N GLN A 38 -3.87 -4.61 -17.11
CA GLN A 38 -2.94 -4.65 -18.24
C GLN A 38 -2.75 -3.27 -18.92
N ALA A 39 -3.81 -2.45 -18.94
CA ALA A 39 -3.75 -1.09 -19.45
C ALA A 39 -2.95 -0.16 -18.51
N TYR A 40 -3.14 -0.26 -17.18
CA TYR A 40 -2.30 0.44 -16.19
C TYR A 40 -0.83 0.00 -16.27
N ASP A 41 -0.54 -1.30 -16.32
CA ASP A 41 0.82 -1.85 -16.43
C ASP A 41 1.55 -1.43 -17.74
N THR A 42 0.79 -1.08 -18.78
CA THR A 42 1.34 -0.49 -20.00
C THR A 42 1.52 1.02 -19.84
N GLY A 43 0.55 1.70 -19.23
CA GLY A 43 0.63 3.10 -18.84
C GLY A 43 1.90 3.42 -18.04
N VAL A 44 2.19 2.64 -17.00
CA VAL A 44 3.37 2.80 -16.14
C VAL A 44 4.67 2.72 -16.95
N ARG A 45 4.86 1.65 -17.73
CA ARG A 45 6.08 1.43 -18.53
C ARG A 45 6.32 2.48 -19.59
N ASP A 46 5.26 2.98 -20.22
CA ASP A 46 5.33 4.00 -21.27
C ASP A 46 5.71 5.40 -20.74
N ARG A 47 5.27 5.76 -19.52
CA ARG A 47 5.16 7.17 -19.07
C ARG A 47 5.71 7.46 -17.67
N HIS A 48 5.69 6.49 -16.77
CA HIS A 48 5.85 6.70 -15.33
C HIS A 48 7.12 6.07 -14.75
N VAL A 49 7.97 5.42 -15.55
CA VAL A 49 9.33 4.98 -15.17
C VAL A 49 10.41 5.50 -16.15
N PRO A 50 10.50 6.83 -16.38
CA PRO A 50 11.38 7.42 -17.38
C PRO A 50 12.87 7.40 -16.95
N GLY A 51 13.80 7.44 -17.91
CA GLY A 51 15.22 7.69 -17.63
C GLY A 51 15.91 6.59 -16.80
N TYR A 52 16.06 6.81 -15.50
CA TYR A 52 16.65 5.86 -14.53
C TYR A 52 15.59 4.95 -13.88
N GLY A 53 14.36 4.99 -14.41
CA GLY A 53 13.18 4.43 -13.75
C GLY A 53 12.69 5.37 -12.66
N GLY A 54 12.06 4.79 -11.64
CA GLY A 54 11.44 5.53 -10.55
C GLY A 54 10.03 5.96 -10.91
N ILE A 55 9.05 5.61 -10.07
CA ILE A 55 7.66 5.98 -10.30
C ILE A 55 7.48 7.49 -10.16
N VAL A 56 6.95 8.12 -11.21
CA VAL A 56 6.65 9.56 -11.27
C VAL A 56 5.30 9.82 -11.94
N GLN A 57 4.70 10.97 -11.63
CA GLN A 57 3.55 11.50 -12.34
C GLN A 57 4.02 12.24 -13.60
N ALA A 58 3.17 12.33 -14.63
CA ALA A 58 3.50 12.98 -15.90
C ALA A 58 2.56 14.15 -16.17
N LEU A 59 3.10 15.36 -16.26
CA LEU A 59 2.38 16.57 -16.68
C LEU A 59 2.70 16.84 -18.15
N TYR A 60 1.67 16.97 -18.98
CA TYR A 60 1.79 17.23 -20.42
C TYR A 60 1.59 18.71 -20.76
N GLU A 61 2.08 19.13 -21.93
CA GLU A 61 1.84 20.49 -22.45
C GLU A 61 0.34 20.73 -22.76
N THR A 62 -0.37 19.66 -23.11
CA THR A 62 -1.73 19.69 -23.68
C THR A 62 -2.52 18.42 -23.32
N GLU A 63 -3.85 18.52 -23.31
CA GLU A 63 -4.77 17.41 -22.99
C GLU A 63 -4.72 16.23 -23.97
N ASP A 64 -4.12 16.39 -25.14
CA ASP A 64 -3.90 15.31 -26.13
C ASP A 64 -2.76 14.34 -25.73
N LEU A 65 -2.05 14.64 -24.64
CA LEU A 65 -0.97 13.83 -24.04
C LEU A 65 0.16 13.49 -25.04
N GLN A 66 0.49 14.39 -25.97
CA GLN A 66 1.55 14.17 -26.96
C GLN A 66 2.95 14.55 -26.46
N THR A 67 3.10 15.69 -25.78
CA THR A 67 4.38 16.18 -25.24
C THR A 67 4.35 16.22 -23.71
N ILE A 68 5.30 15.55 -23.04
CA ILE A 68 5.51 15.71 -21.60
C ILE A 68 6.20 17.04 -21.35
N LEU A 69 5.59 17.89 -20.51
CA LEU A 69 6.13 19.17 -20.07
C LEU A 69 7.12 18.97 -18.91
N MET A 70 6.74 18.16 -17.91
CA MET A 70 7.59 17.76 -16.79
C MET A 70 7.05 16.52 -16.08
N TYR A 71 7.89 15.86 -15.30
CA TYR A 71 7.50 14.85 -14.33
C TYR A 71 7.27 15.48 -12.95
N ARG A 72 6.37 14.91 -12.16
CA ARG A 72 6.01 15.37 -10.79
C ARG A 72 6.00 14.19 -9.81
N GLY A 73 5.97 14.46 -8.50
CA GLY A 73 5.90 13.44 -7.46
C GLY A 73 7.20 12.64 -7.24
N GLN A 74 8.33 13.13 -7.75
CA GLN A 74 9.67 12.53 -7.54
C GLN A 74 10.00 12.41 -6.04
N GLY A 75 9.43 13.27 -5.18
CA GLY A 75 9.64 13.27 -3.74
C GLY A 75 9.32 11.92 -3.07
N ASP A 76 8.31 11.20 -3.57
CA ASP A 76 7.85 9.94 -2.96
C ASP A 76 8.15 8.71 -3.83
N SER A 77 9.03 8.90 -4.82
CA SER A 77 9.34 7.90 -5.84
C SER A 77 9.97 6.63 -5.27
N THR A 78 10.74 6.68 -4.16
CA THR A 78 11.26 5.46 -3.52
C THR A 78 10.13 4.58 -2.99
N MET A 79 9.13 5.17 -2.30
CA MET A 79 7.97 4.40 -1.86
C MET A 79 7.19 3.84 -3.06
N TRP A 80 6.79 4.68 -4.03
CA TRP A 80 5.95 4.22 -5.15
C TRP A 80 6.65 3.23 -6.08
N THR A 81 7.97 3.34 -6.27
CA THR A 81 8.77 2.34 -7.02
C THR A 81 8.79 1.00 -6.31
N SER A 82 8.87 1.01 -4.98
CA SER A 82 8.83 -0.21 -4.17
C SER A 82 7.43 -0.86 -4.21
N THR A 83 6.37 -0.05 -4.15
CA THR A 83 4.97 -0.50 -4.29
C THR A 83 4.69 -1.07 -5.68
N TYR A 84 5.21 -0.45 -6.74
CA TYR A 84 5.13 -0.99 -8.11
C TYR A 84 5.94 -2.29 -8.24
N GLY A 85 7.18 -2.34 -7.75
CA GLY A 85 7.98 -3.56 -7.77
C GLY A 85 7.28 -4.74 -7.06
N ALA A 86 6.60 -4.48 -5.94
CA ALA A 86 5.78 -5.47 -5.24
C ALA A 86 4.53 -5.89 -6.03
N SER A 87 3.80 -4.97 -6.68
CA SER A 87 2.66 -5.34 -7.53
C SER A 87 3.07 -6.20 -8.73
N GLN A 88 4.24 -5.92 -9.32
CA GLN A 88 4.83 -6.74 -10.39
C GLN A 88 5.33 -8.10 -9.88
N ALA A 89 5.78 -8.18 -8.61
CA ALA A 89 6.14 -9.44 -7.98
C ALA A 89 4.90 -10.32 -7.70
N PHE A 90 3.79 -9.74 -7.24
CA PHE A 90 2.49 -10.44 -7.14
C PHE A 90 1.99 -10.88 -8.53
N ARG A 91 1.99 -9.99 -9.53
CA ARG A 91 1.67 -10.33 -10.93
C ARG A 91 2.50 -11.52 -11.41
N TYR A 92 3.81 -11.50 -11.17
CA TYR A 92 4.70 -12.60 -11.56
C TYR A 92 4.32 -13.92 -10.88
N ALA A 93 4.07 -13.91 -9.56
CA ALA A 93 3.70 -15.10 -8.82
C ALA A 93 2.38 -15.75 -9.29
N VAL A 94 1.40 -14.94 -9.71
CA VAL A 94 0.11 -15.42 -10.25
C VAL A 94 0.20 -15.88 -11.70
N THR A 95 0.96 -15.17 -12.54
CA THR A 95 0.89 -15.34 -14.02
C THR A 95 2.09 -16.06 -14.63
N GLY A 96 3.24 -16.10 -13.93
CA GLY A 96 4.52 -16.52 -14.50
C GLY A 96 5.11 -15.57 -15.55
N ASP A 97 4.55 -14.37 -15.72
CA ASP A 97 4.88 -13.45 -16.81
C ASP A 97 6.31 -12.87 -16.72
N ALA A 98 7.08 -13.05 -17.79
CA ALA A 98 8.45 -12.58 -17.89
C ALA A 98 8.57 -11.04 -17.88
N ASP A 99 7.57 -10.31 -18.42
CA ASP A 99 7.55 -8.84 -18.35
C ASP A 99 7.36 -8.37 -16.89
N ALA A 100 6.48 -9.03 -16.13
CA ALA A 100 6.28 -8.72 -14.71
C ALA A 100 7.55 -8.97 -13.88
N LYS A 101 8.23 -10.11 -14.12
CA LYS A 101 9.54 -10.38 -13.51
C LYS A 101 10.58 -9.33 -13.88
N ALA A 102 10.64 -8.91 -15.14
CA ALA A 102 11.56 -7.87 -15.60
C ALA A 102 11.26 -6.51 -14.94
N ASN A 103 10.00 -6.12 -14.82
CA ASN A 103 9.58 -4.89 -14.16
C ASN A 103 9.95 -4.87 -12.67
N ALA A 104 9.72 -5.99 -11.95
CA ALA A 104 10.09 -6.11 -10.54
C ALA A 104 11.63 -6.05 -10.34
N ILE A 105 12.41 -6.68 -11.22
CA ILE A 105 13.89 -6.59 -11.21
C ILE A 105 14.36 -5.17 -11.52
N ALA A 106 13.72 -4.47 -12.46
CA ALA A 106 14.03 -3.07 -12.78
C ALA A 106 13.74 -2.14 -11.58
N ALA A 107 12.63 -2.34 -10.85
CA ALA A 107 12.34 -1.59 -9.62
C ALA A 107 13.46 -1.76 -8.56
N VAL A 108 13.97 -2.99 -8.36
CA VAL A 108 15.11 -3.24 -7.45
C VAL A 108 16.39 -2.52 -7.92
N GLN A 109 16.61 -2.39 -9.23
CA GLN A 109 17.75 -1.65 -9.78
C GLN A 109 17.63 -0.14 -9.53
N THR A 110 16.47 0.46 -9.80
CA THR A 110 16.18 1.86 -9.44
C THR A 110 16.34 2.11 -7.94
N LEU A 111 15.83 1.23 -7.07
CA LEU A 111 15.95 1.36 -5.62
C LEU A 111 17.40 1.22 -5.13
N ASN A 112 18.22 0.39 -5.78
CA ASN A 112 19.67 0.42 -5.60
C ASN A 112 20.23 1.79 -5.99
N ASP A 113 19.86 2.32 -7.15
CA ASP A 113 20.42 3.59 -7.63
C ASP A 113 20.04 4.76 -6.70
N HIS A 114 18.84 4.76 -6.12
CA HIS A 114 18.41 5.69 -5.06
C HIS A 114 19.27 5.57 -3.78
N LEU A 115 19.73 4.37 -3.41
CA LEU A 115 20.68 4.14 -2.31
C LEU A 115 22.14 4.46 -2.69
N ARG A 116 22.51 4.42 -3.98
CA ARG A 116 23.91 4.55 -4.44
C ARG A 116 24.29 5.96 -4.91
N VAL A 117 23.33 6.76 -5.36
CA VAL A 117 23.56 8.12 -5.87
C VAL A 117 24.09 9.08 -4.78
N THR A 118 23.57 8.92 -3.55
CA THR A 118 23.92 9.72 -2.36
C THR A 118 25.36 9.52 -1.91
N GLN A 119 25.98 8.41 -2.34
CA GLN A 119 27.31 7.94 -1.93
C GLN A 119 27.50 7.86 -0.40
N THR A 120 26.40 7.81 0.36
CA THR A 120 26.35 7.83 1.82
C THR A 120 25.83 6.49 2.32
N THR A 121 26.66 5.73 3.04
CA THR A 121 26.37 4.34 3.43
C THR A 121 25.02 4.21 4.14
N GLY A 122 24.13 3.40 3.56
CA GLY A 122 22.81 3.10 4.09
C GLY A 122 21.80 4.26 4.08
N TYR A 123 22.07 5.36 3.36
CA TYR A 123 21.13 6.47 3.19
C TYR A 123 20.49 6.44 1.80
N VAL A 124 19.19 6.16 1.77
CA VAL A 124 18.33 6.07 0.58
C VAL A 124 17.80 7.45 0.21
N GLY A 125 18.12 7.93 -1.01
CA GLY A 125 17.51 9.14 -1.59
C GLY A 125 16.08 8.90 -2.10
N ARG A 126 15.39 9.97 -2.50
CA ARG A 126 13.99 9.94 -2.96
C ARG A 126 13.84 9.57 -4.45
N TYR A 127 14.74 10.09 -5.31
CA TYR A 127 14.70 9.89 -6.78
C TYR A 127 16.06 10.12 -7.43
N VAL A 128 16.27 9.58 -8.65
CA VAL A 128 17.43 9.82 -9.52
C VAL A 128 16.98 10.17 -10.94
N GLY A 129 17.56 11.21 -11.53
CA GLY A 129 17.28 11.57 -12.92
C GLY A 129 18.45 12.24 -13.65
N PRO A 130 18.39 12.40 -14.99
CA PRO A 130 19.41 13.08 -15.77
C PRO A 130 19.34 14.61 -15.58
N VAL A 131 20.49 15.28 -15.46
CA VAL A 131 20.56 16.76 -15.49
C VAL A 131 20.27 17.31 -16.89
N SER A 132 20.58 16.54 -17.93
CA SER A 132 20.49 16.95 -19.33
C SER A 132 19.07 17.17 -19.87
N ASP A 133 18.05 16.74 -19.12
CA ASP A 133 16.64 16.90 -19.47
C ASP A 133 15.89 17.63 -18.34
N PRO A 134 15.51 18.91 -18.54
CA PRO A 134 14.78 19.69 -17.54
C PRO A 134 13.46 19.07 -17.08
N ALA A 135 12.80 18.25 -17.91
CA ALA A 135 11.51 17.65 -17.56
C ALA A 135 11.57 16.80 -16.27
N PHE A 136 12.75 16.27 -15.93
CA PHE A 136 12.95 15.45 -14.73
C PHE A 136 13.10 16.26 -13.43
N TRP A 137 13.55 17.52 -13.49
CA TRP A 137 13.94 18.29 -12.31
C TRP A 137 13.26 19.67 -12.17
N LEU A 138 12.48 20.10 -13.16
CA LEU A 138 11.85 21.42 -13.17
C LEU A 138 10.89 21.66 -11.99
N ASP A 139 10.14 20.63 -11.57
CA ASP A 139 9.23 20.66 -10.41
C ASP A 139 9.97 20.92 -9.07
N TYR A 140 11.29 20.67 -9.03
CA TYR A 140 12.17 20.87 -7.87
C TYR A 140 13.20 22.00 -8.10
N ALA A 141 13.05 22.82 -9.14
CA ALA A 141 14.04 23.83 -9.53
C ALA A 141 14.24 24.91 -8.45
N GLY A 142 15.40 24.86 -7.78
CA GLY A 142 15.75 25.76 -6.68
C GLY A 142 15.45 25.23 -5.27
N SER A 143 14.91 24.01 -5.16
CA SER A 143 14.75 23.34 -3.86
C SER A 143 16.09 22.90 -3.28
N GLU A 144 16.26 23.03 -1.96
CA GLU A 144 17.49 22.65 -1.26
C GLU A 144 17.74 21.13 -1.26
N ILE A 145 16.70 20.31 -1.50
CA ILE A 145 16.82 18.85 -1.56
C ILE A 145 17.30 18.33 -2.92
N LEU A 146 17.37 19.19 -3.95
CA LEU A 146 17.86 18.85 -5.28
C LEU A 146 19.39 18.91 -5.29
N LEU A 147 20.02 17.73 -5.25
CA LEU A 147 21.47 17.56 -5.21
C LEU A 147 22.00 16.95 -6.52
N TYR A 148 23.29 17.14 -6.78
CA TYR A 148 23.93 16.71 -8.04
C TYR A 148 24.82 15.49 -7.83
N GLY A 149 24.68 14.50 -8.71
CA GLY A 149 25.49 13.29 -8.73
C GLY A 149 26.96 13.60 -9.07
N SER A 150 27.87 12.82 -8.47
CA SER A 150 29.32 12.97 -8.63
C SER A 150 30.02 11.62 -8.79
N GLY A 151 31.27 11.64 -9.24
CA GLY A 151 32.04 10.42 -9.51
C GLY A 151 31.40 9.61 -10.63
N LEU A 152 30.86 8.43 -10.28
CA LEU A 152 30.12 7.56 -11.22
C LEU A 152 28.75 8.15 -11.61
N TRP A 153 28.19 9.03 -10.78
CA TRP A 153 26.90 9.68 -10.97
C TRP A 153 27.00 11.05 -11.67
N LEU A 154 28.15 11.37 -12.28
CA LEU A 154 28.35 12.66 -12.94
C LEU A 154 27.38 12.81 -14.13
N GLY A 155 26.46 13.77 -14.02
CA GLY A 155 25.40 14.02 -15.01
C GLY A 155 24.00 13.63 -14.54
N THR A 156 23.86 13.02 -13.36
CA THR A 156 22.55 12.89 -12.68
C THR A 156 22.33 14.01 -11.65
N PHE A 157 21.06 14.26 -11.34
CA PHE A 157 20.65 14.84 -10.07
C PHE A 157 19.95 13.75 -9.25
N TYR A 158 19.75 14.02 -7.97
CA TYR A 158 18.92 13.22 -7.09
C TYR A 158 18.19 14.11 -6.09
N LEU A 159 17.13 13.58 -5.51
CA LEU A 159 16.41 14.23 -4.42
C LEU A 159 16.81 13.59 -3.08
N SER A 160 17.13 14.42 -2.10
CA SER A 160 17.55 14.01 -0.74
C SER A 160 16.51 14.42 0.32
N ASN A 161 16.92 14.52 1.58
CA ASN A 161 16.08 14.76 2.75
C ASN A 161 14.90 13.76 2.87
N SER A 162 15.21 12.47 2.85
CA SER A 162 14.22 11.38 2.94
C SER A 162 13.57 11.26 4.33
N SER A 163 12.28 10.96 4.36
CA SER A 163 11.45 10.69 5.55
C SER A 163 11.22 9.17 5.74
N SER A 164 10.63 8.74 6.87
CA SER A 164 10.48 7.31 7.21
C SER A 164 9.61 6.51 6.23
N ASP A 165 8.60 7.15 5.63
CA ASP A 165 7.74 6.62 4.56
C ASP A 165 8.52 6.06 3.35
N GLN A 166 9.62 6.70 2.98
CA GLN A 166 10.50 6.23 1.90
C GLN A 166 11.24 4.95 2.31
N TYR A 167 11.51 4.77 3.60
CA TYR A 167 12.10 3.54 4.15
C TYR A 167 11.04 2.45 4.35
N ASP A 168 9.82 2.78 4.77
CA ASP A 168 8.68 1.85 4.80
C ASP A 168 8.47 1.19 3.45
N GLY A 169 8.30 1.99 2.40
CA GLY A 169 8.15 1.50 1.04
C GLY A 169 9.36 0.66 0.62
N PHE A 170 10.58 1.14 0.86
CA PHE A 170 11.82 0.42 0.51
C PHE A 170 11.90 -0.96 1.20
N PHE A 171 11.66 -1.06 2.50
CA PHE A 171 11.69 -2.34 3.22
C PHE A 171 10.54 -3.26 2.80
N HIS A 172 9.30 -2.75 2.74
CA HIS A 172 8.11 -3.51 2.38
C HIS A 172 8.16 -4.05 0.94
N GLY A 173 8.46 -3.20 -0.04
CA GLY A 173 8.49 -3.61 -1.44
C GLY A 173 9.61 -4.59 -1.74
N LEU A 174 10.82 -4.35 -1.22
CA LEU A 174 11.95 -5.26 -1.40
C LEU A 174 11.73 -6.63 -0.74
N SER A 175 10.94 -6.72 0.34
CA SER A 175 10.63 -8.00 0.98
C SER A 175 9.65 -8.85 0.16
N VAL A 176 8.58 -8.25 -0.38
CA VAL A 176 7.66 -8.91 -1.32
C VAL A 176 8.40 -9.37 -2.58
N ILE A 177 9.27 -8.52 -3.16
CA ILE A 177 10.06 -8.90 -4.34
C ILE A 177 11.05 -10.03 -4.01
N TYR A 178 11.70 -10.00 -2.84
CA TYR A 178 12.63 -11.04 -2.41
C TYR A 178 11.99 -12.42 -2.33
N ASP A 179 10.76 -12.52 -1.81
CA ASP A 179 10.08 -13.80 -1.66
C ASP A 179 9.53 -14.33 -2.99
N LEU A 180 8.89 -13.47 -3.79
CA LEU A 180 8.15 -13.88 -4.99
C LEU A 180 9.00 -13.95 -6.27
N VAL A 181 10.06 -13.14 -6.41
CA VAL A 181 10.89 -13.15 -7.63
C VAL A 181 12.05 -14.13 -7.49
N ASP A 182 12.03 -15.23 -8.23
CA ASP A 182 13.07 -16.26 -8.29
C ASP A 182 14.27 -15.84 -9.18
N ASP A 183 14.91 -14.71 -8.85
CA ASP A 183 16.16 -14.29 -9.47
C ASP A 183 17.27 -14.18 -8.42
N ALA A 184 18.29 -15.04 -8.52
CA ALA A 184 19.36 -15.12 -7.53
C ALA A 184 20.27 -13.87 -7.47
N PRO A 185 20.67 -13.24 -8.60
CA PRO A 185 21.32 -11.93 -8.58
C PRO A 185 20.50 -10.85 -7.87
N THR A 186 19.20 -10.75 -8.16
CA THR A 186 18.29 -9.76 -7.56
C THR A 186 18.11 -10.01 -6.06
N ARG A 187 17.88 -11.26 -5.64
CA ARG A 187 17.83 -11.63 -4.21
C ARG A 187 19.15 -11.33 -3.48
N ALA A 188 20.31 -11.49 -4.13
CA ALA A 188 21.60 -11.13 -3.56
C ALA A 188 21.79 -9.61 -3.44
N LEU A 189 21.31 -8.83 -4.42
CA LEU A 189 21.28 -7.37 -4.35
C LEU A 189 20.37 -6.88 -3.20
N ILE A 190 19.16 -7.42 -3.08
CA ILE A 190 18.23 -7.11 -1.98
C ILE A 190 18.88 -7.40 -0.62
N LYS A 191 19.46 -8.59 -0.41
CA LYS A 191 20.22 -8.92 0.81
C LYS A 191 21.31 -7.88 1.10
N SER A 192 22.03 -7.41 0.08
CA SER A 192 23.08 -6.39 0.25
C SER A 192 22.51 -5.03 0.65
N MET A 193 21.39 -4.60 0.07
CA MET A 193 20.75 -3.32 0.39
C MET A 193 20.12 -3.31 1.78
N ILE A 194 19.30 -4.33 2.08
CA ILE A 194 18.61 -4.47 3.37
C ILE A 194 19.62 -4.53 4.52
N LYS A 195 20.72 -5.28 4.36
CA LYS A 195 21.81 -5.29 5.35
C LYS A 195 22.44 -3.92 5.56
N GLU A 196 22.76 -3.19 4.50
CA GLU A 196 23.42 -1.89 4.61
C GLU A 196 22.54 -0.85 5.32
N VAL A 197 21.24 -0.81 4.97
CA VAL A 197 20.28 0.13 5.55
C VAL A 197 19.95 -0.24 7.00
N ILE A 198 19.67 -1.50 7.33
CA ILE A 198 19.35 -1.87 8.72
C ILE A 198 20.56 -1.71 9.67
N ASP A 199 21.78 -2.01 9.20
CA ASP A 199 23.00 -1.78 9.97
C ASP A 199 23.23 -0.27 10.22
N LYS A 200 22.95 0.57 9.21
CA LYS A 200 23.05 2.03 9.30
C LYS A 200 22.02 2.62 10.25
N LEU A 201 20.76 2.21 10.18
CA LEU A 201 19.70 2.64 11.11
C LEU A 201 20.05 2.22 12.55
N ARG A 202 20.41 0.95 12.76
CA ARG A 202 20.85 0.43 14.07
C ARG A 202 22.05 1.21 14.63
N ALA A 203 23.04 1.54 13.80
CA ALA A 203 24.21 2.33 14.21
C ALA A 203 23.90 3.82 14.45
N SER A 204 22.80 4.33 13.89
CA SER A 204 22.36 5.72 14.02
C SER A 204 21.23 5.89 15.06
N TYR A 205 21.03 4.92 15.96
CA TYR A 205 19.94 4.89 16.95
C TYR A 205 18.54 5.06 16.35
N TRP A 206 18.31 4.46 15.18
CA TRP A 206 17.07 4.53 14.40
C TRP A 206 16.72 5.94 13.86
N PHE A 207 17.71 6.82 13.75
CA PHE A 207 17.59 8.05 12.95
C PHE A 207 18.09 7.85 11.52
N ILE A 208 17.32 8.35 10.56
CA ILE A 208 17.75 8.60 9.18
C ILE A 208 18.68 9.81 9.22
N LEU A 209 19.90 9.68 8.67
CA LEU A 209 20.89 10.75 8.63
C LEU A 209 21.23 11.10 7.18
N ASN A 210 21.18 12.39 6.84
CA ASN A 210 21.59 12.97 5.55
C ASN A 210 23.11 12.79 5.30
N GLU A 211 23.56 13.22 4.12
CA GLU A 211 24.96 13.16 3.67
C GLU A 211 25.92 13.99 4.52
N ASP A 212 25.42 14.99 5.24
CA ASP A 212 26.17 15.79 6.22
C ASP A 212 26.30 15.12 7.61
N GLY A 213 25.56 14.02 7.83
CA GLY A 213 25.50 13.27 9.07
C GLY A 213 24.50 13.80 10.11
N LEU A 214 23.69 14.81 9.78
CA LEU A 214 22.58 15.28 10.62
C LEU A 214 21.28 14.50 10.31
N PRO A 215 20.31 14.45 11.25
CA PRO A 215 18.98 13.92 10.95
C PRO A 215 18.29 14.68 9.82
N THR A 216 17.43 13.99 9.06
CA THR A 216 16.58 14.63 8.04
C THR A 216 15.54 15.56 8.69
N THR A 217 14.89 16.45 7.92
CA THR A 217 13.97 17.45 8.51
C THR A 217 12.53 16.97 8.64
N ALA A 218 12.13 15.95 7.87
CA ALA A 218 10.79 15.37 7.87
C ALA A 218 10.87 13.90 8.32
N ALA A 219 10.07 13.52 9.31
CA ALA A 219 10.03 12.19 9.94
C ALA A 219 11.39 11.45 10.03
N PRO A 220 12.43 12.03 10.67
CA PRO A 220 13.79 11.47 10.65
C PRO A 220 14.02 10.27 11.58
N GLN A 221 13.04 9.90 12.41
CA GLN A 221 13.17 8.82 13.39
C GLN A 221 12.24 7.68 13.02
N ILE A 222 12.77 6.47 12.95
CA ILE A 222 11.98 5.27 12.68
C ILE A 222 11.14 4.91 13.92
N ASP A 223 9.83 4.75 13.71
CA ASP A 223 8.78 4.55 14.72
C ASP A 223 8.80 3.12 15.31
N GLY A 224 8.18 2.90 16.48
CA GLY A 224 8.22 1.60 17.17
C GLY A 224 7.58 0.43 16.39
N THR A 225 6.66 0.72 15.48
CA THR A 225 6.03 -0.22 14.54
C THR A 225 6.98 -0.51 13.38
N GLU A 226 7.47 0.55 12.73
CA GLU A 226 8.45 0.49 11.63
C GLU A 226 9.70 -0.28 12.06
N ARG A 227 10.24 0.01 13.26
CA ARG A 227 11.38 -0.67 13.88
C ARG A 227 11.21 -2.19 13.93
N ILE A 228 10.05 -2.68 14.39
CA ILE A 228 9.77 -4.13 14.48
C ILE A 228 9.71 -4.74 13.07
N ALA A 229 9.01 -4.09 12.14
CA ALA A 229 8.85 -4.59 10.77
C ALA A 229 10.18 -4.63 10.01
N PHE A 230 11.00 -3.58 10.08
CA PHE A 230 12.31 -3.53 9.39
C PHE A 230 13.28 -4.55 9.97
N ALA A 231 13.25 -4.76 11.30
CA ALA A 231 14.05 -5.79 11.95
C ALA A 231 13.58 -7.21 11.56
N LEU A 232 12.27 -7.44 11.42
CA LEU A 232 11.70 -8.70 10.94
C LEU A 232 12.10 -8.98 9.48
N ILE A 233 11.99 -7.98 8.60
CA ILE A 233 12.42 -8.06 7.20
C ILE A 233 13.91 -8.37 7.12
N ALA A 234 14.74 -7.71 7.92
CA ALA A 234 16.16 -8.02 7.98
C ALA A 234 16.44 -9.45 8.49
N ALA A 235 15.70 -9.94 9.49
CA ALA A 235 15.83 -11.31 9.99
C ALA A 235 15.48 -12.35 8.91
N HIS A 236 14.32 -12.20 8.26
CA HIS A 236 13.82 -13.06 7.19
C HIS A 236 14.71 -13.04 5.94
N ILE A 237 15.05 -11.85 5.44
CA ILE A 237 15.84 -11.70 4.22
C ILE A 237 17.29 -12.12 4.44
N LEU A 238 17.92 -11.83 5.58
CA LEU A 238 19.34 -12.12 5.78
C LEU A 238 19.60 -13.51 6.37
N ASP A 239 18.64 -14.04 7.13
CA ASP A 239 18.62 -15.37 7.78
C ASP A 239 19.93 -15.70 8.51
N THR A 240 20.24 -14.90 9.55
CA THR A 240 21.36 -15.16 10.46
C THR A 240 20.96 -14.97 11.91
N GLU A 241 21.67 -15.65 12.81
CA GLU A 241 21.52 -15.50 14.25
C GLU A 241 21.67 -14.03 14.72
N GLU A 242 22.44 -13.19 14.02
CA GLU A 242 22.55 -11.77 14.36
C GLU A 242 21.22 -11.02 14.15
N TYR A 243 20.56 -11.23 13.00
CA TYR A 243 19.33 -10.49 12.67
C TYR A 243 18.09 -11.06 13.36
N TRP A 244 18.02 -12.37 13.57
CA TRP A 244 16.99 -12.96 14.43
C TRP A 244 17.10 -12.46 15.89
N ASN A 245 18.33 -12.30 16.43
CA ASN A 245 18.52 -11.67 17.74
C ASN A 245 18.19 -10.16 17.73
N LEU A 246 18.49 -9.42 16.65
CA LEU A 246 18.09 -8.01 16.51
C LEU A 246 16.56 -7.87 16.54
N TYR A 247 15.85 -8.67 15.76
CA TYR A 247 14.40 -8.69 15.74
C TYR A 247 13.80 -9.02 17.12
N ALA A 248 14.29 -10.06 17.79
CA ALA A 248 13.84 -10.42 19.14
C ALA A 248 14.09 -9.32 20.17
N GLN A 249 15.23 -8.61 20.08
CA GLN A 249 15.54 -7.45 20.92
C GLN A 249 14.55 -6.30 20.66
N VAL A 250 14.36 -5.91 19.39
CA VAL A 250 13.49 -4.78 19.02
C VAL A 250 12.03 -5.07 19.36
N TYR A 251 11.57 -6.31 19.18
CA TYR A 251 10.22 -6.72 19.58
C TYR A 251 9.98 -6.53 21.07
N GLU A 252 10.85 -7.04 21.97
CA GLU A 252 10.65 -6.86 23.42
C GLU A 252 10.92 -5.42 23.90
N GLU A 253 11.69 -4.60 23.17
CA GLU A 253 11.82 -3.16 23.42
C GLU A 253 10.52 -2.39 23.12
N GLU A 254 9.88 -2.64 21.97
CA GLU A 254 8.77 -1.82 21.46
C GLU A 254 7.37 -2.36 21.81
N LYS A 255 7.22 -3.65 22.07
CA LYS A 255 5.97 -4.33 22.50
C LYS A 255 5.20 -3.66 23.66
N PRO A 256 5.83 -3.01 24.66
CA PRO A 256 5.10 -2.23 25.66
C PRO A 256 4.49 -0.92 25.11
N GLY A 257 5.11 -0.32 24.08
CA GLY A 257 4.71 0.94 23.46
C GLY A 257 3.78 0.78 22.24
N LEU A 258 3.83 -0.35 21.54
CA LEU A 258 3.10 -0.59 20.29
C LEU A 258 1.59 -0.26 20.34
N PRO A 259 0.83 -0.56 21.44
CA PRO A 259 -0.58 -0.18 21.53
C PRO A 259 -0.85 1.33 21.67
N LEU A 260 0.20 2.17 21.75
CA LEU A 260 0.13 3.63 21.74
C LEU A 260 0.66 4.22 20.43
N SER A 261 1.73 3.68 19.84
CA SER A 261 2.24 4.14 18.53
C SER A 261 1.28 3.81 17.38
N ALA A 262 0.55 2.69 17.47
CA ALA A 262 -0.38 2.24 16.44
C ALA A 262 -1.75 2.98 16.40
N ILE A 263 -1.95 4.05 17.17
CA ILE A 263 -3.25 4.75 17.24
C ILE A 263 -3.54 5.53 15.95
N SER A 264 -4.51 5.07 15.15
CA SER A 264 -4.95 5.74 13.91
C SER A 264 -6.05 6.79 14.08
N PHE A 265 -6.49 7.11 15.31
CA PHE A 265 -7.56 8.10 15.54
C PHE A 265 -7.27 9.47 14.88
N PHE A 266 -6.09 10.05 15.17
CA PHE A 266 -5.72 11.35 14.61
C PHE A 266 -5.47 11.28 13.09
N ASN A 267 -4.97 10.14 12.62
CA ASN A 267 -4.70 9.89 11.20
C ASN A 267 -5.99 9.82 10.36
N LYS A 268 -7.19 9.60 10.94
CA LYS A 268 -8.44 9.86 10.20
C LYS A 268 -8.57 11.34 9.83
N TYR A 269 -8.19 12.25 10.73
CA TYR A 269 -8.54 13.68 10.67
C TYR A 269 -7.45 14.61 10.11
N THR A 270 -6.18 14.20 10.16
CA THR A 270 -5.05 14.98 9.60
C THR A 270 -4.23 14.13 8.61
N GLU A 271 -3.44 13.19 9.13
CA GLU A 271 -2.41 12.46 8.40
C GLU A 271 -2.90 11.10 7.88
N TYR A 272 -3.85 11.08 6.94
CA TYR A 272 -4.43 9.80 6.47
C TYR A 272 -3.41 8.88 5.79
N PHE A 273 -2.35 9.44 5.19
CA PHE A 273 -1.27 8.67 4.56
C PHE A 273 -0.53 7.75 5.54
N ALA A 274 -0.43 8.13 6.82
CA ALA A 274 0.20 7.29 7.84
C ALA A 274 -0.57 5.98 8.10
N ASN A 275 -1.86 5.89 7.72
CA ASN A 275 -2.56 4.61 7.68
C ASN A 275 -1.96 3.69 6.62
N ASN A 276 -1.57 4.18 5.44
CA ASN A 276 -0.93 3.37 4.40
C ASN A 276 0.41 2.80 4.87
N LEU A 277 1.23 3.63 5.51
CA LEU A 277 2.49 3.24 6.15
C LEU A 277 2.28 2.14 7.21
N ARG A 278 1.28 2.30 8.08
CA ARG A 278 0.90 1.26 9.03
C ARG A 278 0.44 -0.03 8.35
N HIS A 279 -0.28 0.01 7.23
CA HIS A 279 -0.69 -1.22 6.54
C HIS A 279 0.48 -1.94 5.85
N GLN A 280 1.46 -1.22 5.28
CA GLN A 280 2.70 -1.81 4.78
C GLN A 280 3.49 -2.54 5.89
N ASN A 281 3.57 -1.91 7.06
CA ASN A 281 4.21 -2.49 8.25
C ASN A 281 3.42 -3.68 8.81
N PHE A 282 2.11 -3.54 9.03
CA PHE A 282 1.28 -4.63 9.58
C PHE A 282 1.18 -5.83 8.64
N TYR A 283 1.09 -5.64 7.32
CA TYR A 283 1.21 -6.73 6.33
C TYR A 283 2.46 -7.57 6.58
N THR A 284 3.61 -6.92 6.78
CA THR A 284 4.89 -7.57 7.07
C THR A 284 4.81 -8.37 8.36
N LEU A 285 4.30 -7.77 9.43
CA LEU A 285 4.13 -8.44 10.73
C LEU A 285 3.20 -9.65 10.67
N PHE A 286 2.15 -9.61 9.84
CA PHE A 286 1.20 -10.70 9.66
C PHE A 286 1.75 -11.84 8.79
N THR A 287 2.45 -11.51 7.71
CA THR A 287 2.88 -12.49 6.70
C THR A 287 4.24 -13.13 6.99
N MET A 288 5.17 -12.41 7.64
CA MET A 288 6.58 -12.83 7.76
C MET A 288 7.00 -13.31 9.16
N ASP A 289 6.26 -12.99 10.23
CA ASP A 289 6.62 -13.45 11.57
C ASP A 289 6.43 -14.98 11.68
N PRO A 290 7.44 -15.78 12.05
CA PRO A 290 7.31 -17.23 12.18
C PRO A 290 6.49 -17.71 13.40
N ASP A 291 5.94 -16.82 14.23
CA ASP A 291 5.27 -17.15 15.49
C ASP A 291 3.82 -16.64 15.53
N ASP A 292 2.86 -17.58 15.52
CA ASP A 292 1.43 -17.24 15.52
C ASP A 292 0.94 -16.60 16.82
N GLU A 293 1.63 -16.75 17.96
CA GLU A 293 1.29 -15.99 19.18
C GLU A 293 1.67 -14.50 19.03
N ARG A 294 2.78 -14.20 18.35
CA ARG A 294 3.14 -12.81 18.01
C ARG A 294 2.22 -12.22 16.95
N VAL A 295 1.85 -12.99 15.92
CA VAL A 295 0.86 -12.54 14.92
C VAL A 295 -0.50 -12.29 15.57
N ALA A 296 -0.97 -13.16 16.47
CA ALA A 296 -2.19 -12.94 17.23
C ALA A 296 -2.11 -11.69 18.14
N TYR A 297 -0.93 -11.39 18.70
CA TYR A 297 -0.67 -10.15 19.42
C TYR A 297 -0.75 -8.91 18.50
N PHE A 298 -0.07 -8.93 17.35
CA PHE A 298 -0.10 -7.82 16.37
C PHE A 298 -1.50 -7.60 15.81
N PHE A 299 -2.22 -8.67 15.45
CA PHE A 299 -3.59 -8.60 14.95
C PHE A 299 -4.53 -7.99 15.99
N ARG A 300 -4.39 -8.35 17.28
CA ARG A 300 -5.15 -7.67 18.34
C ARG A 300 -4.84 -6.18 18.42
N VAL A 301 -3.56 -5.77 18.35
CA VAL A 301 -3.20 -4.33 18.35
C VAL A 301 -3.78 -3.61 17.13
N PHE A 302 -3.72 -4.23 15.95
CA PHE A 302 -4.33 -3.70 14.72
C PHE A 302 -5.85 -3.53 14.88
N MET A 303 -6.56 -4.53 15.37
CA MET A 303 -8.01 -4.45 15.63
C MET A 303 -8.37 -3.46 16.74
N ASP A 304 -7.51 -3.28 17.75
CA ASP A 304 -7.72 -2.36 18.86
C ASP A 304 -7.38 -0.88 18.52
N LYS A 305 -6.58 -0.61 17.47
CA LYS A 305 -5.92 0.71 17.27
C LYS A 305 -5.91 1.25 15.84
N VAL A 306 -5.93 0.38 14.83
CA VAL A 306 -5.86 0.74 13.41
C VAL A 306 -7.21 0.49 12.73
N ARG A 307 -7.68 -0.76 12.69
CA ARG A 307 -8.88 -1.19 11.95
C ARG A 307 -10.13 -0.33 12.20
N PRO A 308 -10.49 0.09 13.44
CA PRO A 308 -11.70 0.88 13.68
C PRO A 308 -11.72 2.29 13.06
N TRP A 309 -10.60 2.73 12.47
CA TRP A 309 -10.48 4.02 11.77
C TRP A 309 -10.40 3.88 10.25
N VAL A 310 -10.41 2.65 9.74
CA VAL A 310 -10.27 2.30 8.31
C VAL A 310 -11.24 1.21 7.83
N GLU A 311 -11.95 0.51 8.72
CA GLU A 311 -13.02 -0.42 8.34
C GLU A 311 -14.22 0.31 7.73
N ASN A 312 -14.87 -0.32 6.75
CA ASN A 312 -15.96 0.29 5.95
C ASN A 312 -15.55 1.60 5.26
N THR A 313 -14.24 1.80 5.00
CA THR A 313 -13.74 2.96 4.26
C THR A 313 -13.46 2.67 2.79
N HIS A 314 -13.99 1.58 2.23
CA HIS A 314 -13.85 1.20 0.83
C HIS A 314 -12.37 1.30 0.36
N ASN A 315 -11.44 0.71 1.12
CA ASN A 315 -10.00 0.84 0.91
C ASN A 315 -9.38 -0.55 0.70
N VAL A 316 -9.43 -0.98 -0.55
CA VAL A 316 -9.16 -2.36 -0.98
C VAL A 316 -7.79 -2.86 -0.52
N TYR A 317 -6.76 -2.00 -0.52
CA TYR A 317 -5.44 -2.37 -0.01
C TYR A 317 -5.45 -2.61 1.52
N PHE A 318 -6.10 -1.75 2.30
CA PHE A 318 -6.19 -1.91 3.76
C PHE A 318 -7.04 -3.13 4.15
N ASP A 319 -8.09 -3.40 3.38
CA ASP A 319 -8.94 -4.58 3.53
C ASP A 319 -8.18 -5.88 3.17
N TRP A 320 -7.42 -5.91 2.08
CA TRP A 320 -6.55 -7.06 1.75
C TRP A 320 -5.48 -7.31 2.83
N VAL A 321 -4.88 -6.25 3.40
CA VAL A 321 -3.92 -6.39 4.51
C VAL A 321 -4.59 -6.96 5.77
N TYR A 322 -5.82 -6.55 6.09
CA TYR A 322 -6.60 -7.17 7.17
C TYR A 322 -6.86 -8.67 6.90
N LEU A 323 -7.24 -9.02 5.66
CA LEU A 323 -7.54 -10.41 5.30
C LEU A 323 -6.32 -11.34 5.45
N THR A 324 -5.09 -10.90 5.12
CA THR A 324 -3.89 -11.77 5.31
C THR A 324 -3.68 -12.16 6.77
N ALA A 325 -4.05 -11.29 7.71
CA ALA A 325 -3.95 -11.53 9.15
C ALA A 325 -5.04 -12.47 9.65
N CYS A 326 -6.30 -12.21 9.29
CA CYS A 326 -7.41 -13.03 9.75
C CYS A 326 -7.34 -14.44 9.15
N GLN A 327 -6.91 -14.59 7.88
CA GLN A 327 -6.84 -15.87 7.18
C GLN A 327 -5.73 -16.76 7.75
N ARG A 328 -4.65 -16.15 8.25
CA ARG A 328 -3.61 -16.86 8.98
C ARG A 328 -4.06 -17.31 10.38
N LEU A 329 -5.03 -16.63 10.99
CA LEU A 329 -5.46 -16.84 12.38
C LEU A 329 -6.84 -17.52 12.53
N ASP A 330 -7.53 -17.81 11.42
CA ASP A 330 -8.90 -18.34 11.33
C ASP A 330 -9.95 -17.43 12.02
N ARG A 331 -10.06 -16.17 11.55
CA ARG A 331 -10.82 -15.07 12.19
C ARG A 331 -11.47 -14.07 11.22
N CYS A 332 -11.82 -14.51 10.02
CA CYS A 332 -12.25 -13.70 8.88
C CYS A 332 -13.76 -13.50 8.71
N ARG A 333 -14.62 -14.02 9.60
CA ARG A 333 -16.08 -13.88 9.62
C ARG A 333 -16.62 -12.65 8.85
N GLY A 334 -17.24 -12.90 7.70
CA GLY A 334 -17.75 -11.86 6.80
C GLY A 334 -16.76 -11.39 5.73
N SER A 335 -15.70 -12.16 5.45
CA SER A 335 -14.73 -11.80 4.40
C SER A 335 -15.37 -11.71 3.03
N GLN A 336 -16.43 -12.48 2.76
CA GLN A 336 -17.16 -12.37 1.49
C GLN A 336 -17.62 -10.93 1.23
N ALA A 337 -18.22 -10.25 2.21
CA ALA A 337 -18.68 -8.88 2.05
C ALA A 337 -17.53 -7.87 1.86
N ILE A 338 -16.37 -8.13 2.49
CA ILE A 338 -15.15 -7.33 2.31
C ILE A 338 -14.59 -7.53 0.89
N MET A 339 -14.66 -8.74 0.34
CA MET A 339 -14.24 -9.05 -1.03
C MET A 339 -15.22 -8.49 -2.08
N GLU A 340 -16.53 -8.57 -1.83
CA GLU A 340 -17.57 -7.99 -2.70
C GLU A 340 -17.37 -6.47 -2.84
N ASP A 341 -17.14 -5.76 -1.73
CA ASP A 341 -16.78 -4.34 -1.76
C ASP A 341 -15.44 -4.11 -2.46
N GLY A 342 -14.43 -4.94 -2.17
CA GLY A 342 -13.11 -4.88 -2.80
C GLY A 342 -13.15 -4.94 -4.33
N VAL A 343 -13.92 -5.90 -4.87
CA VAL A 343 -14.14 -6.06 -6.32
C VAL A 343 -14.91 -4.88 -6.91
N ALA A 344 -15.99 -4.42 -6.24
CA ALA A 344 -16.76 -3.27 -6.69
C ALA A 344 -15.92 -1.98 -6.75
N MET A 345 -15.10 -1.74 -5.73
CA MET A 345 -14.22 -0.57 -5.64
C MET A 345 -13.07 -0.59 -6.64
N LEU A 346 -12.54 -1.77 -7.00
CA LEU A 346 -11.62 -1.92 -8.13
C LEU A 346 -12.31 -1.61 -9.46
N GLY A 347 -13.58 -2.00 -9.63
CA GLY A 347 -14.38 -1.63 -10.81
C GLY A 347 -14.45 -0.12 -11.04
N GLN A 348 -14.63 0.65 -9.96
CA GLN A 348 -14.79 2.13 -9.96
C GLN A 348 -13.52 2.96 -10.24
N PHE A 349 -12.34 2.34 -10.45
CA PHE A 349 -11.16 3.09 -10.87
C PHE A 349 -11.32 3.69 -12.27
N THR A 350 -10.79 4.89 -12.47
CA THR A 350 -10.74 5.59 -13.78
C THR A 350 -10.17 4.68 -14.86
N GLU A 351 -10.78 4.65 -16.05
CA GLU A 351 -10.19 3.91 -17.18
C GLU A 351 -8.84 4.54 -17.59
N PRO A 352 -7.76 3.75 -17.80
CA PRO A 352 -6.45 4.28 -18.15
C PRO A 352 -6.44 5.08 -19.47
N PRO A 353 -5.66 6.18 -19.58
CA PRO A 353 -4.69 6.69 -18.60
C PRO A 353 -5.33 7.40 -17.40
N ASN A 354 -4.70 7.32 -16.23
CA ASN A 354 -5.20 7.89 -14.98
C ASN A 354 -5.07 9.43 -14.95
N ARG A 355 -5.91 10.11 -15.73
CA ARG A 355 -5.97 11.57 -15.74
C ARG A 355 -6.48 12.10 -14.40
N GLU A 356 -5.94 13.23 -14.00
CA GLU A 356 -6.60 14.08 -13.00
C GLU A 356 -7.86 14.67 -13.64
N ILE A 357 -9.00 14.51 -12.95
CA ILE A 357 -10.34 14.84 -13.45
C ILE A 357 -11.12 15.60 -12.39
N HIS A 358 -12.04 16.46 -12.83
CA HIS A 358 -12.98 17.10 -11.91
C HIS A 358 -13.88 16.05 -11.26
N ILE A 359 -14.03 16.14 -9.94
CA ILE A 359 -14.95 15.32 -9.17
C ILE A 359 -15.64 16.23 -8.16
N ASP A 360 -16.97 16.26 -8.22
CA ASP A 360 -17.83 16.84 -7.19
C ASP A 360 -18.37 15.69 -6.31
N PRO A 361 -17.85 15.49 -5.08
CA PRO A 361 -18.39 14.48 -4.18
C PRO A 361 -19.86 14.78 -3.86
N PRO A 362 -20.77 13.79 -3.85
CA PRO A 362 -22.18 14.03 -3.57
C PRO A 362 -22.37 14.59 -2.14
N ALA A 363 -23.34 15.47 -1.99
CA ALA A 363 -23.58 16.20 -0.74
C ALA A 363 -23.87 15.26 0.44
N ALA A 364 -22.90 15.11 1.34
CA ALA A 364 -22.95 14.23 2.50
C ALA A 364 -23.24 15.01 3.80
N ALA A 365 -23.66 14.28 4.83
CA ALA A 365 -23.67 14.81 6.19
C ALA A 365 -22.22 14.99 6.70
N VAL A 366 -21.94 16.11 7.37
CA VAL A 366 -20.63 16.38 7.99
C VAL A 366 -20.45 15.46 9.22
N ASP A 367 -19.24 14.94 9.41
CA ASP A 367 -18.85 14.24 10.64
C ASP A 367 -18.79 15.22 11.83
N PRO A 368 -19.55 15.01 12.92
CA PRO A 368 -19.57 15.92 14.07
C PRO A 368 -18.22 16.07 14.79
N ILE A 369 -17.31 15.10 14.68
CA ILE A 369 -15.96 15.22 15.26
C ILE A 369 -15.10 16.15 14.39
N SER A 370 -15.13 16.00 13.06
CA SER A 370 -14.45 16.92 12.14
C SER A 370 -14.92 18.37 12.31
N GLN A 371 -16.24 18.61 12.45
CA GLN A 371 -16.76 19.95 12.74
C GLN A 371 -16.23 20.48 14.07
N TRP A 372 -16.23 19.67 15.12
CA TRP A 372 -15.70 20.09 16.42
C TRP A 372 -14.18 20.37 16.38
N LEU A 373 -13.41 19.63 15.58
CA LEU A 373 -11.98 19.85 15.40
C LEU A 373 -11.69 21.16 14.64
N VAL A 374 -12.44 21.47 13.58
CA VAL A 374 -12.38 22.75 12.86
C VAL A 374 -12.82 23.92 13.76
N ASP A 375 -13.93 23.76 14.48
CA ASP A 375 -14.39 24.75 15.47
C ASP A 375 -13.32 25.00 16.53
N PHE A 376 -12.69 23.94 17.05
CA PHE A 376 -11.59 24.03 18.02
C PHE A 376 -10.35 24.72 17.44
N GLN A 377 -9.94 24.37 16.22
CA GLN A 377 -8.83 25.01 15.51
C GLN A 377 -9.02 26.52 15.41
N SER A 378 -10.24 26.99 15.12
CA SER A 378 -10.59 28.42 15.06
C SER A 378 -10.45 29.18 16.40
N THR A 379 -10.22 28.47 17.51
CA THR A 379 -9.95 29.06 18.85
C THR A 379 -8.46 29.10 19.22
N LEU A 380 -7.60 28.47 18.42
CA LEU A 380 -6.15 28.45 18.60
C LEU A 380 -5.51 29.69 17.96
N PRO A 381 -4.30 30.10 18.39
CA PRO A 381 -3.52 31.09 17.66
C PRO A 381 -3.13 30.56 16.28
N ASP A 382 -3.15 31.42 15.27
CA ASP A 382 -2.96 31.10 13.84
C ASP A 382 -1.84 30.05 13.60
N TRP A 383 -0.62 30.32 14.08
CA TRP A 383 0.55 29.41 13.92
C TRP A 383 0.38 27.98 14.45
N LEU A 384 -0.58 27.75 15.36
CA LEU A 384 -0.91 26.45 15.92
C LEU A 384 -2.15 25.83 15.23
N GLY A 385 -3.01 26.64 14.62
CA GLY A 385 -4.06 26.16 13.74
C GLY A 385 -3.51 25.69 12.39
N ASP A 386 -2.62 26.50 11.79
CA ASP A 386 -1.90 26.20 10.55
C ASP A 386 -1.05 24.91 10.64
N LEU A 387 -0.68 24.50 11.87
CA LEU A 387 0.08 23.28 12.16
C LEU A 387 -0.79 22.01 12.28
N LEU A 388 -2.11 22.17 12.42
CA LEU A 388 -3.04 21.05 12.67
C LEU A 388 -3.91 20.71 11.45
N ASP A 389 -4.20 21.68 10.60
CA ASP A 389 -4.94 21.54 9.32
C ASP A 389 -6.13 20.55 9.36
N PHE A 390 -6.98 20.68 10.40
CA PHE A 390 -8.24 19.96 10.44
C PHE A 390 -9.17 20.47 9.34
N GLN A 391 -9.67 19.55 8.53
CA GLN A 391 -10.62 19.80 7.44
C GLN A 391 -11.99 19.19 7.76
N LEU A 392 -13.06 19.75 7.21
CA LEU A 392 -14.41 19.16 7.33
C LEU A 392 -14.48 17.85 6.54
N GLN A 393 -15.03 16.81 7.17
CA GLN A 393 -15.11 15.47 6.61
C GLN A 393 -16.56 15.01 6.47
N ALA A 394 -16.83 14.20 5.45
CA ALA A 394 -18.06 13.44 5.35
C ALA A 394 -18.16 12.44 6.51
N LYS A 395 -19.39 12.20 7.00
CA LYS A 395 -19.67 11.25 8.08
C LYS A 395 -19.38 9.81 7.67
N GLU A 396 -19.75 9.45 6.43
CA GLU A 396 -19.47 8.15 5.82
C GLU A 396 -18.37 8.30 4.75
N ALA A 397 -17.66 7.22 4.43
CA ALA A 397 -16.65 7.24 3.39
C ALA A 397 -17.27 7.30 1.99
N TYR A 398 -16.69 8.09 1.08
CA TYR A 398 -17.04 8.05 -0.33
C TYR A 398 -16.48 6.78 -1.00
N PRO A 399 -17.24 6.11 -1.87
CA PRO A 399 -16.73 5.04 -2.72
C PRO A 399 -15.73 5.60 -3.76
N VAL A 400 -14.94 4.73 -4.39
CA VAL A 400 -13.78 5.09 -5.22
C VAL A 400 -14.10 6.04 -6.39
N GLU A 401 -15.30 5.99 -6.94
CA GLU A 401 -15.76 6.87 -8.03
C GLU A 401 -15.90 8.35 -7.63
N TYR A 402 -16.15 8.65 -6.36
CA TYR A 402 -16.37 10.01 -5.84
C TYR A 402 -15.18 10.58 -5.04
N ARG A 403 -14.00 9.95 -5.11
CA ARG A 403 -12.79 10.41 -4.41
C ARG A 403 -11.93 11.32 -5.28
N CYS A 404 -11.46 12.41 -4.68
CA CYS A 404 -10.46 13.29 -5.26
C CYS A 404 -9.24 12.51 -5.76
N ARG A 405 -8.90 12.68 -7.05
CA ARG A 405 -7.82 11.91 -7.68
C ARG A 405 -6.45 12.43 -7.24
N GLN A 406 -5.56 11.49 -6.95
CA GLN A 406 -4.22 11.68 -6.42
C GLN A 406 -3.35 10.48 -6.83
N GLU A 407 -2.02 10.65 -6.81
CA GLU A 407 -1.02 9.67 -7.29
C GLU A 407 -1.14 8.24 -6.77
N TYR A 408 -1.67 8.08 -5.57
CA TYR A 408 -1.95 6.81 -4.90
C TYR A 408 -3.20 6.99 -4.04
N LEU A 409 -4.32 6.41 -4.43
CA LEU A 409 -5.64 6.66 -3.82
C LEU A 409 -5.70 6.20 -2.36
N TRP A 410 -5.09 5.07 -2.02
CA TRP A 410 -5.24 4.43 -0.71
C TRP A 410 -4.59 5.20 0.46
N GLN A 411 -3.72 6.18 0.17
CA GLN A 411 -3.13 7.07 1.18
C GLN A 411 -3.94 8.37 1.42
N ARG A 412 -5.05 8.59 0.71
CA ARG A 412 -5.85 9.82 0.82
C ARG A 412 -7.15 9.58 1.57
N SER A 413 -7.62 10.61 2.28
CA SER A 413 -8.81 10.50 3.12
C SER A 413 -10.07 10.26 2.26
N PRO A 414 -10.81 9.16 2.48
CA PRO A 414 -12.00 8.85 1.72
C PRO A 414 -13.21 9.70 2.16
N PHE A 415 -13.02 10.65 3.09
CA PHE A 415 -14.05 11.53 3.63
C PHE A 415 -13.96 12.96 3.08
N GLN A 416 -13.11 13.25 2.09
CA GLN A 416 -12.95 14.59 1.51
C GLN A 416 -14.24 15.08 0.85
N MET A 417 -14.85 16.13 1.41
CA MET A 417 -16.12 16.70 0.92
C MET A 417 -15.97 17.63 -0.29
N GLN A 418 -14.73 18.03 -0.60
CA GLN A 418 -14.36 18.93 -1.70
C GLN A 418 -13.03 18.46 -2.26
N CYS A 419 -12.87 18.60 -3.58
CA CYS A 419 -11.61 18.33 -4.27
C CYS A 419 -10.96 19.65 -4.70
N ALA A 420 -9.62 19.66 -4.76
CA ALA A 420 -8.88 20.76 -5.36
C ALA A 420 -9.11 20.82 -6.89
N GLY A 421 -8.67 21.92 -7.51
CA GLY A 421 -8.72 22.07 -8.97
C GLY A 421 -7.95 20.96 -9.69
N PHE A 422 -8.45 20.55 -10.86
CA PHE A 422 -7.93 19.43 -11.64
C PHE A 422 -7.12 19.91 -12.86
N LEU A 423 -6.10 19.15 -13.26
CA LEU A 423 -5.33 19.40 -14.48
C LEU A 423 -5.54 18.22 -15.46
N PRO A 424 -6.41 18.32 -16.49
CA PRO A 424 -6.71 17.20 -17.40
C PRO A 424 -5.51 16.72 -18.25
N GLN A 425 -4.42 17.51 -18.28
CA GLN A 425 -3.10 17.19 -18.84
C GLN A 425 -2.14 16.53 -17.84
N HIS A 426 -2.55 16.29 -16.60
CA HIS A 426 -1.79 15.59 -15.56
C HIS A 426 -2.23 14.12 -15.48
N VAL A 427 -1.25 13.21 -15.45
CA VAL A 427 -1.49 11.76 -15.46
C VAL A 427 -0.72 11.09 -14.31
N MET A 428 -1.44 10.31 -13.52
CA MET A 428 -0.95 9.56 -12.37
C MET A 428 -0.62 8.10 -12.78
N PRO A 429 0.25 7.39 -12.03
CA PRO A 429 0.78 6.11 -12.51
C PRO A 429 -0.19 4.91 -12.33
N GLY A 430 -1.15 4.97 -11.39
CA GLY A 430 -2.09 3.85 -11.16
C GLY A 430 -1.51 2.68 -10.36
N VAL A 431 -0.42 2.91 -9.60
CA VAL A 431 0.25 1.88 -8.79
C VAL A 431 -0.61 1.41 -7.62
N ASP A 432 -1.54 2.26 -7.15
CA ASP A 432 -2.61 1.96 -6.21
C ASP A 432 -3.56 0.86 -6.70
N TYR A 433 -4.03 0.99 -7.94
CA TYR A 433 -4.83 -0.04 -8.59
C TYR A 433 -4.03 -1.34 -8.74
N LEU A 434 -2.83 -1.23 -9.32
CA LEU A 434 -1.97 -2.39 -9.59
C LEU A 434 -1.61 -3.16 -8.33
N MET A 435 -1.29 -2.48 -7.23
CA MET A 435 -1.01 -3.11 -5.94
C MET A 435 -2.23 -3.85 -5.41
N ALA A 436 -3.38 -3.19 -5.28
CA ALA A 436 -4.60 -3.81 -4.74
C ALA A 436 -5.10 -4.97 -5.62
N TYR A 437 -5.11 -4.81 -6.94
CA TYR A 437 -5.53 -5.84 -7.88
C TYR A 437 -4.60 -7.06 -7.88
N TRP A 438 -3.28 -6.88 -8.06
CA TRP A 438 -2.36 -8.02 -8.14
C TRP A 438 -2.17 -8.70 -6.77
N MET A 439 -2.23 -7.97 -5.65
CA MET A 439 -2.29 -8.56 -4.31
C MET A 439 -3.56 -9.39 -4.13
N GLY A 440 -4.74 -8.87 -4.53
CA GLY A 440 -6.00 -9.60 -4.45
C GLY A 440 -5.99 -10.89 -5.29
N ARG A 441 -5.41 -10.84 -6.51
CA ARG A 441 -5.20 -12.03 -7.36
C ARG A 441 -4.24 -13.05 -6.76
N TYR A 442 -3.25 -12.62 -5.97
CA TYR A 442 -2.28 -13.53 -5.32
C TYR A 442 -2.85 -14.22 -4.07
N TYR A 443 -3.73 -13.56 -3.33
CA TYR A 443 -4.36 -14.09 -2.12
C TYR A 443 -5.74 -14.74 -2.32
N ASP A 444 -6.23 -14.80 -3.56
CA ASP A 444 -7.54 -15.37 -3.94
C ASP A 444 -8.74 -14.53 -3.42
N TYR A 445 -8.57 -13.20 -3.34
CA TYR A 445 -9.57 -12.25 -2.81
C TYR A 445 -10.46 -11.59 -3.88
N LEU A 446 -10.24 -11.86 -5.17
CA LEU A 446 -11.11 -11.35 -6.25
C LEU A 446 -12.27 -12.29 -6.63
N GLU A 447 -12.28 -13.52 -6.10
CA GLU A 447 -13.44 -14.43 -6.10
C GLU A 447 -14.09 -14.33 -4.70
N PRO A 448 -15.18 -13.56 -4.47
CA PRO A 448 -15.66 -13.31 -3.12
C PRO A 448 -16.19 -14.57 -2.41
N HIS A 449 -15.59 -14.91 -1.27
CA HIS A 449 -16.03 -16.02 -0.42
C HIS A 449 -15.67 -15.81 1.06
N ASP A 450 -16.33 -16.57 1.95
CA ASP A 450 -15.87 -16.72 3.33
C ASP A 450 -14.62 -17.60 3.37
N ILE A 451 -13.54 -17.06 3.95
CA ILE A 451 -12.22 -17.74 4.05
C ILE A 451 -11.92 -18.30 5.45
N ASP A 452 -12.88 -18.22 6.38
CA ASP A 452 -12.90 -19.07 7.56
C ASP A 452 -13.20 -20.53 7.14
N GLY A 453 -12.76 -21.49 7.94
CA GLY A 453 -13.20 -22.87 7.77
C GLY A 453 -14.74 -23.00 7.86
N PRO A 454 -15.34 -24.09 7.33
CA PRO A 454 -16.71 -24.43 7.68
C PRO A 454 -16.81 -24.50 9.22
N PRO A 455 -17.87 -23.98 9.84
CA PRO A 455 -17.97 -23.93 11.30
C PRO A 455 -17.81 -25.32 11.88
N ASP A 456 -16.98 -25.46 12.93
CA ASP A 456 -16.68 -26.75 13.57
C ASP A 456 -17.98 -27.50 13.91
N ASP A 457 -18.25 -28.57 13.17
CA ASP A 457 -19.29 -29.56 13.46
C ASP A 457 -18.81 -30.52 14.57
N ASP A 458 -18.35 -29.92 15.68
CA ASP A 458 -18.01 -30.58 16.95
C ASP A 458 -19.10 -30.29 18.00
N THR A 459 -20.35 -30.10 17.53
CA THR A 459 -21.57 -30.38 18.31
C THR A 459 -22.02 -31.81 18.07
N THR A 460 -21.13 -32.79 18.30
CA THR A 460 -21.59 -34.12 18.67
C THR A 460 -22.17 -34.03 20.09
N ASP A 461 -23.45 -33.65 20.17
CA ASP A 461 -24.24 -33.68 21.41
C ASP A 461 -24.41 -35.16 21.84
N ASP A 462 -23.40 -35.64 22.57
CA ASP A 462 -23.30 -37.00 23.12
C ASP A 462 -24.16 -37.12 24.40
N ASP A 463 -25.44 -36.75 24.29
CA ASP A 463 -26.45 -36.86 25.35
C ASP A 463 -27.61 -37.76 24.90
N ASN A 464 -27.98 -38.72 25.74
CA ASN A 464 -29.06 -39.66 25.47
C ASN A 464 -30.38 -39.09 26.03
N ASP A 465 -31.51 -39.31 25.34
CA ASP A 465 -32.57 -40.15 25.92
C ASP A 465 -33.73 -40.46 24.95
N ASP A 466 -34.34 -41.60 25.22
CA ASP A 466 -35.49 -42.26 24.58
C ASP A 466 -36.71 -41.38 24.18
N ASN A 467 -37.32 -41.66 23.00
CA ASN A 467 -38.68 -42.24 22.84
C ASN A 467 -39.47 -41.84 21.56
N ASP A 468 -40.31 -42.79 21.14
CA ASP A 468 -41.66 -42.69 20.54
C ASP A 468 -41.92 -42.08 19.14
N ASP A 469 -42.21 -43.02 18.21
CA ASP A 469 -43.47 -43.13 17.44
C ASP A 469 -43.89 -42.12 16.34
N ASN A 470 -43.87 -42.63 15.09
CA ASN A 470 -44.75 -42.28 13.95
C ASN A 470 -44.53 -40.86 13.33
N ASP A 471 -44.99 -40.55 12.10
CA ASP A 471 -45.95 -41.23 11.21
C ASP A 471 -45.51 -41.11 9.72
N ASP A 472 -46.17 -41.85 8.82
CA ASP A 472 -46.00 -41.74 7.37
C ASP A 472 -46.45 -40.36 6.84
N THR A 473 -45.83 -39.85 5.76
CA THR A 473 -46.49 -39.65 4.44
C THR A 473 -45.57 -38.97 3.40
N ALA A 474 -45.93 -39.12 2.12
CA ALA A 474 -45.23 -38.51 0.98
C ALA A 474 -46.17 -37.60 0.16
N GLY A 475 -45.59 -36.65 -0.56
CA GLY A 475 -46.24 -35.79 -1.57
C GLY A 475 -45.25 -34.70 -2.02
N THR A 476 -44.54 -34.84 -3.15
CA THR A 476 -44.98 -34.64 -4.56
C THR A 476 -45.37 -33.19 -4.90
N ASP A 477 -44.55 -32.58 -5.76
CA ASP A 477 -44.89 -31.91 -7.02
C ASP A 477 -46.16 -31.03 -7.11
N ASP A 478 -46.04 -29.81 -7.65
CA ASP A 478 -46.35 -29.55 -9.08
C ASP A 478 -45.84 -28.16 -9.55
N ASP A 479 -45.83 -27.97 -10.87
CA ASP A 479 -45.30 -26.82 -11.64
C ASP A 479 -46.21 -25.57 -11.68
N THR A 480 -45.64 -24.52 -12.32
CA THR A 480 -46.22 -23.46 -13.19
C THR A 480 -45.95 -22.02 -12.72
N ARG A 481 -45.25 -21.14 -13.47
CA ARG A 481 -45.29 -20.73 -14.89
C ARG A 481 -46.42 -19.75 -15.24
N THR A 482 -46.05 -18.53 -15.63
CA THR A 482 -46.59 -17.82 -16.82
C THR A 482 -45.64 -16.71 -17.30
N ASP A 483 -45.73 -16.39 -18.59
CA ASP A 483 -44.90 -15.45 -19.36
C ASP A 483 -45.70 -14.17 -19.73
N ASP A 484 -45.04 -13.00 -19.86
CA ASP A 484 -45.37 -11.76 -20.65
C ASP A 484 -44.63 -10.56 -19.98
N ASP A 485 -43.83 -9.66 -20.58
CA ASP A 485 -43.64 -9.07 -21.93
C ASP A 485 -44.21 -7.63 -22.10
N THR A 486 -43.57 -6.85 -22.99
CA THR A 486 -43.98 -5.59 -23.66
C THR A 486 -43.59 -4.19 -23.12
N THR A 487 -42.53 -3.64 -23.75
CA THR A 487 -42.46 -2.31 -24.41
C THR A 487 -42.12 -0.97 -23.68
N LEU A 488 -41.51 -0.07 -24.47
CA LEU A 488 -40.97 1.30 -24.25
C LEU A 488 -41.35 2.21 -25.45
N PRO A 489 -41.02 3.54 -25.50
CA PRO A 489 -40.79 4.55 -24.46
C PRO A 489 -41.90 5.65 -24.53
N PRO A 490 -41.84 6.89 -25.13
CA PRO A 490 -40.76 7.71 -25.74
C PRO A 490 -40.56 9.14 -25.14
N ASP A 491 -39.41 9.75 -25.48
CA ASP A 491 -39.02 11.15 -25.80
C ASP A 491 -39.72 12.40 -25.18
N ASP A 492 -38.94 13.42 -24.76
CA ASP A 492 -38.71 14.70 -25.52
C ASP A 492 -37.58 15.59 -24.90
N ASP A 493 -37.12 16.62 -25.64
CA ASP A 493 -35.98 17.53 -25.37
C ASP A 493 -36.26 18.70 -24.37
N THR A 494 -35.21 19.35 -23.80
CA THR A 494 -34.79 20.74 -24.16
C THR A 494 -33.67 21.40 -23.30
N SER A 495 -32.89 22.24 -23.99
CA SER A 495 -31.72 23.08 -23.63
C SER A 495 -31.90 24.27 -22.66
N GLY A 496 -30.79 24.80 -22.11
CA GLY A 496 -30.64 26.24 -21.82
C GLY A 496 -29.42 26.71 -21.00
N ASN A 497 -28.65 27.68 -21.53
CA ASN A 497 -27.61 28.61 -21.00
C ASN A 497 -27.16 28.52 -19.51
N ALA A 498 -25.88 28.68 -19.11
CA ALA A 498 -24.77 29.57 -19.52
C ALA A 498 -24.85 31.04 -19.03
N GLU A 499 -23.97 31.43 -18.10
CA GLU A 499 -23.47 32.81 -17.86
C GLU A 499 -22.16 32.77 -17.05
N ASP A 500 -21.31 33.79 -17.18
CA ASP A 500 -19.90 33.80 -16.74
C ASP A 500 -19.68 34.27 -15.29
N ASN A 501 -18.50 33.98 -14.71
CA ASN A 501 -17.75 34.89 -13.82
C ASN A 501 -16.27 34.43 -13.72
N ASP A 502 -15.35 35.31 -14.11
CA ASP A 502 -13.95 35.25 -13.67
C ASP A 502 -13.84 35.77 -12.22
N ASP A 503 -12.95 35.22 -11.38
CA ASP A 503 -11.83 36.00 -10.80
C ASP A 503 -10.91 35.19 -9.84
N ASP A 504 -9.62 35.48 -9.98
CA ASP A 504 -8.45 35.23 -9.11
C ASP A 504 -7.93 33.80 -8.80
N TYR A 505 -6.60 33.71 -8.67
CA TYR A 505 -5.81 32.47 -8.49
C TYR A 505 -5.16 32.43 -7.09
N GLY A 506 -5.03 31.24 -6.49
CA GLY A 506 -4.41 31.08 -5.18
C GLY A 506 -3.83 29.68 -4.91
N ASP A 507 -2.65 29.39 -5.45
CA ASP A 507 -1.90 28.16 -5.17
C ASP A 507 -1.47 28.04 -3.69
N THR A 508 -1.90 26.98 -3.01
CA THR A 508 -1.14 26.30 -1.93
C THR A 508 -1.75 24.94 -1.62
N CYS A 509 -1.23 23.85 -2.21
CA CYS A 509 -1.64 22.46 -1.91
C CYS A 509 -0.49 21.46 -2.12
N CYS A 510 0.65 21.68 -1.45
CA CYS A 510 1.66 20.66 -1.18
C CYS A 510 1.99 20.70 0.32
N GLY A 511 1.75 19.60 1.03
CA GLY A 511 2.10 19.47 2.46
C GLY A 511 3.61 19.39 2.70
N ILE A 512 4.01 19.58 3.96
CA ILE A 512 5.40 19.52 4.47
C ILE A 512 5.62 18.19 5.20
#